data_AF-A0A3S0RTI4-F1
#
_entry.id   AF-A0A3S0RTI4-F1
#
_cell.length_a   1.000
_cell.length_b   1.000
_cell.length_c   1.000
_cell.angle_alpha   90.00
_cell.angle_beta   90.00
_cell.angle_gamma   90.00
#
_symmetry.space_group_name_H-M   'P 1'
#
loop_
_entity.id
_entity.type
_entity.pdbx_description
1 polymer ?
#
loop_
_entity_poly.entity_id
_entity_poly.type
_entity_poly.pdbx_seq_one_letter_code
_entity_poly.pdbx_strand_id
1 'polypeptide(L)' 'MKFAAYTEETIWAVEDDEATAKSEGEATMQENGVSDVAALKVAPIDDDLVEALAKAEASGGDVLFDLIDGELCEVETVEG' A
#
# COMPACT_ATOMS: atom_id res chain seq x y z
N MET A 1 13.79 4.16 0.21
CA MET A 1 12.51 4.75 0.65
C MET A 1 11.58 4.64 -0.53
N LYS A 2 10.50 3.88 -0.35
CA LYS A 2 9.43 3.73 -1.32
C LYS A 2 8.22 4.54 -0.88
N PHE A 3 7.23 4.63 -1.74
CA PHE A 3 5.95 5.25 -1.47
C PHE A 3 4.84 4.27 -1.84
N ALA A 4 3.83 4.19 -0.98
CA ALA A 4 2.65 3.39 -1.25
C ALA A 4 1.45 4.31 -1.51
N ALA A 5 0.75 4.06 -2.61
CA ALA A 5 -0.54 4.64 -2.88
C ALA A 5 -1.61 3.72 -2.29
N TYR A 6 -2.43 4.25 -1.40
CA TYR A 6 -3.30 3.47 -0.55
C TYR A 6 -4.64 4.16 -0.31
N THR A 7 -5.67 3.34 -0.10
CA THR A 7 -6.93 3.72 0.56
C THR A 7 -6.93 3.15 1.97
N GLU A 8 -7.96 3.46 2.76
CA GLU A 8 -8.07 2.95 4.15
C GLU A 8 -8.02 1.41 4.26
N GLU A 9 -8.30 0.70 3.18
CA GLU A 9 -8.43 -0.76 3.17
C GLU A 9 -7.38 -1.47 2.32
N THR A 10 -6.69 -0.77 1.41
CA THR A 10 -5.88 -1.44 0.37
C THR A 10 -4.72 -0.58 -0.10
N ILE A 11 -3.57 -1.20 -0.28
CA ILE A 11 -2.44 -0.63 -1.01
C ILE A 11 -2.61 -0.98 -2.49
N TRP A 12 -2.67 0.05 -3.33
CA TRP A 12 -2.94 -0.07 -4.77
C TRP A 12 -1.67 -0.07 -5.61
N ALA A 13 -0.60 0.58 -5.15
CA ALA A 13 0.71 0.59 -5.81
C ALA A 13 1.82 0.89 -4.80
N VAL A 14 3.02 0.39 -5.08
CA VAL A 14 4.23 0.66 -4.29
C VAL A 14 5.38 0.98 -5.25
N GLU A 15 5.90 2.20 -5.18
CA GLU A 15 6.86 2.72 -6.16
C GLU A 15 8.01 3.47 -5.47
N ASP A 16 9.08 3.78 -6.23
CA ASP A 16 10.26 4.48 -5.71
C ASP A 16 10.03 5.97 -5.43
N ASP A 17 8.94 6.55 -5.96
CA ASP A 17 8.58 7.96 -5.76
C ASP A 17 7.07 8.19 -5.62
N GLU A 18 6.70 9.27 -4.94
CA GLU A 18 5.31 9.63 -4.63
C GLU A 18 4.44 9.83 -5.87
N ALA A 19 4.98 10.44 -6.93
CA ALA A 19 4.21 10.78 -8.12
C ALA A 19 3.88 9.52 -8.94
N THR A 20 4.85 8.61 -9.07
CA THR A 20 4.67 7.32 -9.73
C THR A 20 3.73 6.44 -8.91
N ALA A 21 3.92 6.34 -7.59
CA ALA A 21 3.01 5.59 -6.71
C ALA A 21 1.56 6.05 -6.90
N LYS A 22 1.34 7.37 -6.89
CA LYS A 22 0.01 7.95 -7.10
C LYS A 22 -0.58 7.54 -8.45
N SER A 23 0.16 7.80 -9.53
CA SER A 23 -0.32 7.55 -10.90
C SER A 23 -0.65 6.07 -11.13
N GLU A 24 0.24 5.17 -10.69
CA GLU A 24 0.03 3.72 -10.82
C GLU A 24 -1.10 3.24 -9.91
N GLY A 25 -1.24 3.81 -8.71
CA GLY A 25 -2.36 3.54 -7.81
C GLY A 25 -3.72 3.95 -8.41
N GLU A 26 -3.80 5.14 -9.01
CA GLU A 26 -5.01 5.61 -9.70
C GLU A 26 -5.36 4.71 -10.90
N ALA A 27 -4.36 4.30 -11.68
CA ALA A 27 -4.55 3.36 -12.79
C ALA A 27 -5.06 2.01 -12.30
N THR A 28 -4.41 1.44 -11.27
CA THR A 28 -4.78 0.14 -10.69
C THR A 28 -6.20 0.16 -10.12
N MET A 29 -6.59 1.23 -9.42
CA MET A 29 -7.97 1.43 -8.94
C MET A 29 -8.97 1.40 -10.10
N GLN A 30 -8.70 2.16 -11.16
CA GLN A 30 -9.58 2.22 -12.34
C GLN A 30 -9.69 0.87 -13.05
N GLU A 31 -8.58 0.14 -13.20
CA GLU A 31 -8.55 -1.21 -13.78
C GLU A 31 -9.37 -2.21 -12.97
N ASN A 32 -9.39 -2.04 -11.64
CA ASN A 32 -10.21 -2.83 -10.72
C ASN A 32 -11.66 -2.31 -10.57
N GLY A 33 -12.05 -1.29 -11.35
CA GLY A 33 -13.40 -0.72 -11.33
C GLY A 33 -13.69 0.18 -10.13
N VAL A 34 -12.68 0.56 -9.35
CA VAL A 34 -12.80 1.53 -8.27
C VAL A 34 -12.70 2.94 -8.85
N SER A 35 -13.79 3.69 -8.72
CA SER A 35 -13.91 5.04 -9.30
C SER A 35 -13.60 6.16 -8.31
N ASP A 36 -13.54 5.86 -7.01
CA ASP A 36 -13.24 6.84 -5.97
C ASP A 36 -11.72 7.04 -5.78
N VAL A 37 -11.05 7.47 -6.85
CA VAL A 37 -9.60 7.79 -6.82
C VAL A 37 -9.30 8.98 -5.90
N ALA A 38 -10.31 9.75 -5.50
CA ALA A 38 -10.17 10.85 -4.55
C ALA A 38 -9.81 10.38 -3.13
N ALA A 39 -10.16 9.14 -2.77
CA ALA A 39 -9.77 8.52 -1.50
C ALA A 39 -8.31 8.04 -1.49
N LEU A 40 -7.64 7.98 -2.66
CA LEU A 40 -6.27 7.54 -2.77
C LEU A 40 -5.33 8.57 -2.13
N LYS A 41 -4.56 8.10 -1.15
CA LYS A 41 -3.50 8.84 -0.47
C LYS A 41 -2.16 8.22 -0.85
N VAL A 42 -1.08 8.98 -0.64
CA VAL A 42 0.28 8.47 -0.78
C VAL A 42 1.06 8.81 0.48
N ALA A 43 1.81 7.84 0.97
CA ALA A 43 2.70 7.99 2.12
C ALA A 43 3.99 7.21 1.86
N PRO A 44 5.12 7.62 2.49
CA PRO A 44 6.28 6.75 2.57
C PRO A 44 5.88 5.42 3.21
N ILE A 45 6.53 4.34 2.79
CA ILE A 45 6.32 2.99 3.30
C ILE A 45 7.64 2.49 3.87
N ASP A 46 7.56 1.87 5.04
CA ASP A 46 8.70 1.29 5.72
C ASP A 46 9.18 0.01 5.00
N ASP A 47 10.45 -0.34 5.17
CA ASP A 47 11.04 -1.48 4.47
C ASP A 47 10.44 -2.83 4.93
N ASP A 48 10.04 -2.98 6.20
CA ASP A 48 9.40 -4.21 6.71
C ASP A 48 8.05 -4.46 6.02
N LEU A 49 7.20 -3.43 5.88
CA LEU A 49 5.93 -3.58 5.15
C LEU A 49 6.14 -3.91 3.66
N VAL A 50 7.17 -3.36 3.02
CA VAL A 50 7.52 -3.71 1.63
C VAL A 50 7.89 -5.19 1.52
N GLU A 51 8.69 -5.70 2.46
CA GLU A 51 9.06 -7.11 2.50
C GLU A 51 7.85 -8.01 2.79
N ALA A 52 6.95 -7.59 3.69
CA ALA A 52 5.72 -8.29 4.01
C ALA A 52 4.79 -8.40 2.79
N LEU A 53 4.60 -7.32 2.04
CA LEU A 53 3.80 -7.30 0.80
C LEU A 53 4.38 -8.25 -0.25
N ALA A 54 5.69 -8.21 -0.49
CA ALA A 54 6.34 -9.10 -1.45
C ALA A 54 6.19 -10.59 -1.06
N LYS A 55 6.23 -10.89 0.24
CA LYS A 55 6.01 -12.25 0.77
C LYS A 55 4.54 -12.67 0.63
N ALA A 56 3.61 -11.76 0.89
CA ALA A 56 2.18 -11.98 0.73
C ALA A 56 1.80 -12.26 -0.73
N GLU A 57 2.36 -11.52 -1.69
CA GLU A 57 2.17 -11.80 -3.12
C GLU A 57 2.64 -13.21 -3.52
N ALA A 58 3.76 -13.67 -2.95
CA ALA A 58 4.29 -15.00 -3.23
C ALA A 58 3.51 -16.14 -2.55
N SER A 59 2.88 -15.87 -1.40
CA SER A 59 2.21 -16.88 -0.57
C SER A 59 0.68 -16.83 -0.61
N GLY A 60 0.11 -15.75 -1.18
CA GLY A 60 -1.32 -15.45 -1.15
C GLY A 60 -1.84 -15.05 0.23
N GLY A 61 -0.97 -14.49 1.10
CA GLY A 61 -1.35 -14.02 2.44
C GLY A 61 -1.88 -12.59 2.42
N ASP A 62 -2.58 -12.20 3.48
CA ASP A 62 -3.00 -10.82 3.72
C ASP A 62 -1.98 -10.09 4.59
N VAL A 63 -1.71 -8.82 4.28
CA VAL A 63 -0.85 -7.95 5.09
C VAL A 63 -1.70 -6.83 5.65
N LEU A 64 -1.62 -6.65 6.97
CA LEU A 64 -2.25 -5.53 7.64
C LEU A 64 -1.24 -4.39 7.76
N PHE A 65 -1.70 -3.17 7.53
CA PHE A 65 -0.88 -1.97 7.62
C PHE A 65 -1.62 -0.87 8.37
N ASP A 66 -0.88 0.08 8.93
CA ASP A 66 -1.42 1.30 9.51
C ASP A 66 -0.50 2.50 9.21
N LEU A 67 -1.04 3.70 9.27
CA LEU A 67 -0.29 4.93 9.09
C LEU A 67 0.22 5.42 10.46
N ILE A 68 1.50 5.23 10.71
CA ILE A 68 2.18 5.58 11.95
C ILE A 68 3.15 6.73 11.66
N ASP A 69 2.95 7.88 12.32
CA ASP A 69 3.79 9.07 12.15
C ASP A 69 3.95 9.55 10.68
N GLY A 70 2.97 9.25 9.82
CA GLY A 70 2.97 9.61 8.40
C GLY A 70 3.69 8.62 7.49
N GLU A 71 4.12 7.47 8.03
CA GLU A 71 4.69 6.35 7.30
C GLU A 71 3.77 5.14 7.40
N LEU A 72 3.62 4.39 6.31
CA LEU A 72 2.88 3.14 6.30
C LEU A 72 3.77 2.04 6.85
N CYS A 73 3.31 1.42 7.93
CA CYS A 73 4.01 0.35 8.61
C CYS A 73 3.17 -0.91 8.67
N GLU A 74 3.82 -2.07 8.70
CA GLU A 74 3.13 -3.33 8.99
C GLU A 74 2.58 -3.29 10.42
N VAL A 75 1.36 -3.80 10.60
CA VAL A 75 0.86 -4.09 11.94
C VAL A 75 1.06 -5.57 12.23
N GLU A 76 1.68 -5.84 13.38
CA GLU A 76 1.92 -7.19 13.86
C GLU A 76 0.60 -7.97 13.80
N THR A 77 0.57 -9.03 12.99
CA THR A 77 -0.59 -9.93 12.94
C THR A 77 -0.64 -10.59 14.32
N VAL A 78 -1.59 -10.17 15.16
CA VAL A 78 -1.87 -10.87 16.42
C VAL A 78 -2.29 -12.29 16.04
N GLU A 79 -1.34 -13.22 16.07
CA GLU A 79 -1.61 -14.65 15.95
C GLU A 79 -2.52 -15.03 17.12
N GLY A 80 -3.81 -15.21 16.82
CA GLY A 80 -4.82 -15.74 17.73
C GLY A 80 -4.94 -17.26 17.61
#